data_AF-A0A8T3QWR5-F1
#
_entry.id   AF-A0A8T3QWR5-F1
#
_cell.length_a   1.000
_cell.length_b   1.000
_cell.length_c   1.000
_cell.angle_alpha   90.00
_cell.angle_beta   90.00
_cell.angle_gamma   90.00
#
_symmetry.space_group_name_H-M   'P 1'
#
loop_
_entity.id
_entity.type
_entity.pdbx_description
1 polymer ?
#
loop_
_entity_poly.entity_id
_entity_poly.type
_entity_poly.pdbx_seq_one_letter_code
_entity_poly.pdbx_strand_id
1 'polypeptide(L)'
;MTSNVNHRHTRGRRAARVLLLAAVWLLVVAPALRAAEPATPPAGPPFQQPVAGQAVYDFAGILSPGALAGAESTIDAIEARTGAEIVVYSQQVDYGVETSETEARARALIDLWGVGRAGFDDGMAIFFDIDPSGEHGQVQLYAAPGFEVAYLSNAERQSIFENDMVPFLRNADFDGALEVALRRVDAAATPEHAAALQGARQLNAALGLVGAPIVFMGLAGWAFFSWRRFGKDPVYLDDPSILMPAPPPDLTAASGAFVLDGQISRRALTTAMLDLASRGLLSFREDRGLLGLSNKVGVDMHPRRGDAAEEAQRGRNARRPTGPAEAVALRELQQLARGGSGGFIEADELPSFGASVGEFDSALERHVVDRGWFVEGPSKVVRRWTGRGLLAVVGGVVALIAGWTVPISGLVLIGGAAIAGGIVVVLFARGMPAVTMPGAMLRAMLAAYRRTLQKTMASARTMQEVVDGAGLAWLETPDQAVVWGTALGLQGEIEAVLRRSLEAVREAPASAGLVYFPTWYLTSDGSSFAGGAASGSGASLFSGSAVPDLGGMMAALGTIGNSPAASGGSGSGGGGSGGGFSGGSSGGGGGGAGGGF
;
A
#
# COMPACT_ATOMS: atom_id res chain seq x y z
N MET A 1 -42.78 77.16 7.29
CA MET A 1 -42.59 77.11 5.82
C MET A 1 -43.67 76.22 5.23
N THR A 2 -44.54 76.81 4.39
CA THR A 2 -45.17 76.24 3.16
C THR A 2 -45.22 74.71 3.01
N SER A 3 -46.24 74.01 2.51
CA SER A 3 -47.49 74.30 1.79
C SER A 3 -47.96 72.93 1.22
N ASN A 4 -49.28 72.74 1.09
CA ASN A 4 -50.01 71.85 0.16
C ASN A 4 -49.75 70.32 0.13
N VAL A 5 -50.72 69.41 0.30
CA VAL A 5 -52.09 69.22 -0.26
C VAL A 5 -52.12 68.59 -1.67
N ASN A 6 -52.84 67.45 -1.72
CA ASN A 6 -53.58 66.84 -2.85
C ASN A 6 -52.81 66.12 -3.98
N HIS A 7 -53.31 65.06 -4.63
CA HIS A 7 -54.71 64.66 -4.90
C HIS A 7 -54.90 63.13 -4.99
N ARG A 8 -56.09 62.70 -4.56
CA ARG A 8 -56.79 61.42 -4.82
C ARG A 8 -57.18 61.29 -6.31
N HIS A 9 -57.42 60.05 -6.79
CA HIS A 9 -58.61 59.67 -7.61
C HIS A 9 -58.66 58.13 -7.77
N THR A 10 -59.48 57.42 -6.98
CA THR A 10 -60.90 57.01 -7.18
C THR A 10 -61.10 55.62 -7.80
N ARG A 11 -61.68 54.77 -6.95
CA ARG A 11 -62.42 53.54 -7.23
C ARG A 11 -63.47 53.71 -8.35
N GLY A 12 -63.75 52.63 -9.06
CA GLY A 12 -65.14 52.25 -9.32
C GLY A 12 -65.47 51.66 -10.70
N ARG A 13 -65.72 50.35 -10.68
CA ARG A 13 -66.78 49.64 -11.42
C ARG A 13 -66.69 49.62 -12.96
N ARG A 14 -66.60 48.40 -13.51
CA ARG A 14 -67.68 47.80 -14.34
C ARG A 14 -67.34 46.35 -14.68
N ALA A 15 -67.99 45.46 -13.94
CA ALA A 15 -68.35 44.13 -14.42
C ALA A 15 -69.44 44.24 -15.51
N ALA A 16 -69.60 43.17 -16.28
CA ALA A 16 -70.58 42.92 -17.35
C ALA A 16 -70.18 43.38 -18.76
N ARG A 17 -70.24 42.42 -19.69
CA ARG A 17 -69.81 42.40 -21.11
C ARG A 17 -68.33 42.02 -21.21
N VAL A 18 -67.96 40.77 -21.50
CA VAL A 18 -68.22 40.07 -22.77
C VAL A 18 -68.36 38.57 -22.50
N LEU A 19 -69.61 38.11 -22.45
CA LEU A 19 -70.06 36.71 -22.36
C LEU A 19 -70.49 36.22 -23.75
N LEU A 20 -69.77 36.62 -24.81
CA LEU A 20 -70.19 36.47 -26.21
C LEU A 20 -69.02 36.24 -27.18
N LEU A 21 -67.98 35.53 -26.74
CA LEU A 21 -66.89 35.02 -27.58
C LEU A 21 -66.54 33.54 -27.27
N ALA A 22 -67.39 32.83 -26.53
CA ALA A 22 -67.22 31.42 -26.18
C ALA A 22 -68.19 30.46 -26.90
N ALA A 23 -68.98 30.96 -27.87
CA ALA A 23 -70.05 30.19 -28.53
C ALA A 23 -69.94 30.09 -30.08
N VAL A 24 -68.83 30.53 -30.68
CA VAL A 24 -68.59 30.43 -32.15
C VAL A 24 -67.24 29.78 -32.50
N TRP A 25 -66.59 29.13 -31.52
CA TRP A 25 -65.52 28.14 -31.77
C TRP A 25 -66.01 26.71 -31.49
N LEU A 26 -67.33 26.52 -31.59
CA LEU A 26 -68.04 25.27 -31.36
C LEU A 26 -68.76 24.85 -32.65
N LEU A 27 -68.04 24.85 -33.78
CA LEU A 27 -68.43 24.20 -35.05
C LEU A 27 -67.33 24.46 -36.08
N VAL A 28 -66.57 23.41 -36.39
CA VAL A 28 -65.53 23.24 -37.44
C VAL A 28 -64.21 22.84 -36.80
N VAL A 29 -64.15 21.55 -36.48
CA VAL A 29 -63.02 20.61 -36.59
C VAL A 29 -63.49 19.40 -35.76
N ALA A 30 -64.34 18.59 -36.39
CA ALA A 30 -64.46 17.18 -36.03
C ALA A 30 -63.50 16.43 -36.97
N PRO A 31 -62.28 16.08 -36.55
CA PRO A 31 -61.63 14.93 -37.11
C PRO A 31 -62.16 13.70 -36.37
N ALA A 32 -62.40 12.64 -37.14
CA ALA A 32 -62.78 11.34 -36.64
C ALA A 32 -61.92 10.96 -35.41
N LEU A 33 -62.57 10.67 -34.28
CA LEU A 33 -62.00 9.74 -33.30
C LEU A 33 -61.92 8.38 -33.99
N ARG A 34 -60.84 8.18 -34.75
CA ARG A 34 -60.30 6.86 -34.98
C ARG A 34 -59.59 6.54 -33.67
N ALA A 35 -60.12 5.60 -32.90
CA ALA A 35 -59.38 5.03 -31.78
C ALA A 35 -58.01 4.61 -32.34
N ALA A 36 -56.95 5.30 -31.92
CA ALA A 36 -55.61 4.79 -32.13
C ALA A 36 -55.55 3.48 -31.36
N GLU A 37 -55.39 2.37 -32.07
CA GLU A 37 -55.01 1.11 -31.44
C GLU A 37 -53.78 1.40 -30.56
N PRO A 38 -53.73 0.93 -29.30
CA PRO A 38 -52.56 1.13 -28.46
C PRO A 38 -51.36 0.55 -29.21
N ALA A 39 -50.44 1.42 -29.61
CA ALA A 39 -49.22 0.99 -30.27
C ALA A 39 -48.43 0.11 -29.28
N THR A 40 -48.18 -1.15 -29.67
CA THR A 40 -47.33 -2.05 -28.91
C THR A 40 -45.99 -1.36 -28.66
N PRO A 41 -45.52 -1.29 -27.41
CA PRO A 41 -44.24 -0.66 -27.13
C PRO A 41 -43.09 -1.42 -27.82
N PRO A 42 -42.01 -0.72 -28.20
CA PRO A 42 -40.85 -1.39 -28.77
C PRO A 42 -40.28 -2.40 -27.76
N ALA A 43 -39.83 -3.55 -28.26
CA ALA A 43 -39.13 -4.54 -27.44
C ALA A 43 -37.95 -3.90 -26.70
N GLY A 44 -37.84 -4.15 -25.41
CA GLY A 44 -36.78 -3.57 -24.59
C GLY A 44 -35.39 -4.18 -24.85
N PRO A 45 -34.32 -3.58 -24.28
CA PRO A 45 -34.31 -2.35 -23.47
C PRO A 45 -34.36 -1.05 -24.31
N PRO A 46 -34.93 0.06 -23.79
CA PRO A 46 -35.46 0.22 -22.43
C PRO A 46 -36.86 -0.37 -22.25
N PHE A 47 -37.09 -1.02 -21.11
CA PHE A 47 -38.43 -1.47 -20.71
C PHE A 47 -39.26 -0.30 -20.15
N GLN A 48 -40.58 -0.45 -20.16
CA GLN A 48 -41.47 0.51 -19.50
C GLN A 48 -41.21 0.55 -17.98
N GLN A 49 -41.67 1.61 -17.31
CA GLN A 49 -41.60 1.66 -15.85
C GLN A 49 -42.64 0.71 -15.25
N PRO A 50 -42.28 -0.04 -14.19
CA PRO A 50 -43.23 -0.93 -13.54
C PRO A 50 -44.35 -0.13 -12.87
N VAL A 51 -45.55 -0.70 -12.88
CA VAL A 51 -46.72 -0.19 -12.17
C VAL A 51 -46.75 -0.83 -10.79
N ALA A 52 -46.93 -0.01 -9.75
CA ALA A 52 -46.95 -0.50 -8.38
C ALA A 52 -48.13 -1.47 -8.16
N GLY A 53 -47.84 -2.66 -7.64
CA GLY A 53 -48.85 -3.71 -7.39
C GLY A 53 -49.30 -4.47 -8.63
N GLN A 54 -48.53 -4.43 -9.71
CA GLN A 54 -48.76 -5.24 -10.91
C GLN A 54 -47.51 -6.07 -11.20
N ALA A 55 -47.67 -7.38 -11.28
CA ALA A 55 -46.59 -8.32 -11.58
C ALA A 55 -46.62 -8.86 -13.00
N VAL A 56 -47.76 -8.76 -13.71
CA VAL A 56 -47.97 -9.34 -15.04
C VAL A 56 -48.13 -8.24 -16.09
N TYR A 57 -47.25 -8.25 -17.08
CA TYR A 57 -47.20 -7.28 -18.18
C TYR A 57 -47.32 -7.99 -19.52
N ASP A 58 -48.52 -8.02 -20.09
CA ASP A 58 -48.78 -8.66 -21.38
C ASP A 58 -48.79 -7.62 -22.53
N PHE A 59 -47.61 -7.23 -23.02
CA PHE A 59 -47.53 -6.32 -24.17
C PHE A 59 -47.69 -7.05 -25.51
N ALA A 60 -47.48 -8.36 -25.56
CA ALA A 60 -47.70 -9.14 -26.78
C ALA A 60 -49.17 -9.47 -27.04
N GLY A 61 -50.03 -9.39 -26.02
CA GLY A 61 -51.45 -9.67 -26.10
C GLY A 61 -51.76 -11.17 -26.23
N ILE A 62 -50.90 -12.01 -25.66
CA ILE A 62 -50.97 -13.48 -25.78
C ILE A 62 -51.74 -14.16 -24.65
N LEU A 63 -52.03 -13.44 -23.55
CA LEU A 63 -52.67 -14.02 -22.36
C LEU A 63 -54.14 -13.63 -22.27
N SER A 64 -54.99 -14.58 -21.87
CA SER A 64 -56.39 -14.27 -21.60
C SER A 64 -56.57 -13.44 -20.31
N PRO A 65 -57.66 -12.67 -20.18
CA PRO A 65 -57.96 -11.95 -18.94
C PRO A 65 -58.06 -12.87 -17.70
N GLY A 66 -58.45 -14.13 -17.90
CA GLY A 66 -58.49 -15.13 -16.83
C GLY A 66 -57.09 -15.56 -16.39
N ALA A 67 -56.19 -15.80 -17.35
CA ALA A 67 -54.80 -16.14 -17.08
C ALA A 67 -54.06 -14.98 -16.40
N LEU A 68 -54.27 -13.74 -16.86
CA LEU A 68 -53.72 -12.53 -16.22
C LEU A 68 -54.13 -12.44 -14.73
N ALA A 69 -55.43 -12.54 -14.45
CA ALA A 69 -55.93 -12.46 -13.07
C ALA A 69 -55.45 -13.63 -12.20
N GLY A 70 -55.38 -14.85 -12.77
CA GLY A 70 -54.87 -16.03 -12.07
C GLY A 70 -53.37 -15.94 -11.76
N ALA A 71 -52.59 -15.41 -12.69
CA ALA A 71 -51.17 -15.20 -12.52
C ALA A 71 -50.87 -14.16 -11.43
N GLU A 72 -51.50 -12.99 -11.49
CA GLU A 72 -51.38 -11.95 -10.45
C GLU A 72 -51.74 -12.52 -9.06
N SER A 73 -52.89 -13.22 -8.95
CA SER A 73 -53.30 -13.82 -7.68
C SER A 73 -52.31 -14.85 -7.13
N THR A 74 -51.63 -15.60 -8.00
CA THR A 74 -50.65 -16.62 -7.59
C THR A 74 -49.35 -15.95 -7.15
N ILE A 75 -48.90 -14.94 -7.88
CA ILE A 75 -47.69 -14.17 -7.57
C ILE A 75 -47.85 -13.44 -6.23
N ASP A 76 -48.98 -12.76 -6.01
CA ASP A 76 -49.30 -12.11 -4.75
C ASP A 76 -49.26 -13.09 -3.56
N ALA A 77 -49.76 -14.31 -3.76
CA ALA A 77 -49.74 -15.35 -2.73
C ALA A 77 -48.33 -15.86 -2.40
N ILE A 78 -47.46 -15.94 -3.40
CA ILE A 78 -46.03 -16.29 -3.23
C ILE A 78 -45.30 -15.19 -2.48
N GLU A 79 -45.48 -13.93 -2.90
CA GLU A 79 -44.87 -12.76 -2.27
C GLU A 79 -45.31 -12.64 -0.81
N ALA A 80 -46.61 -12.77 -0.53
CA ALA A 80 -47.14 -12.71 0.83
C ALA A 80 -46.57 -13.80 1.76
N ARG A 81 -46.24 -14.98 1.21
CA ARG A 81 -45.76 -16.14 1.98
C ARG A 81 -44.24 -16.16 2.16
N THR A 82 -43.49 -15.72 1.16
CA THR A 82 -42.02 -15.88 1.11
C THR A 82 -41.25 -14.56 1.02
N GLY A 83 -41.93 -13.51 0.58
CA GLY A 83 -41.34 -12.23 0.20
C GLY A 83 -40.57 -12.27 -1.12
N ALA A 84 -40.57 -13.39 -1.86
CA ALA A 84 -39.95 -13.47 -3.18
C ALA A 84 -40.86 -12.78 -4.21
N GLU A 85 -40.26 -12.00 -5.09
CA GLU A 85 -40.97 -11.21 -6.10
C GLU A 85 -40.83 -11.88 -7.47
N ILE A 86 -41.95 -12.05 -8.17
CA ILE A 86 -41.99 -12.68 -9.50
C ILE A 86 -42.61 -11.69 -10.47
N VAL A 87 -42.01 -11.52 -11.65
CA VAL A 87 -42.56 -10.72 -12.73
C VAL A 87 -42.82 -11.59 -13.95
N VAL A 88 -43.96 -11.38 -14.61
CA VAL A 88 -44.28 -11.98 -15.90
C VAL A 88 -44.28 -10.87 -16.94
N TYR A 89 -43.52 -11.03 -18.02
CA TYR A 89 -43.37 -10.00 -19.04
C TYR A 89 -43.45 -10.62 -20.43
N SER A 90 -44.41 -10.19 -21.25
CA SER A 90 -44.50 -10.56 -22.66
C SER A 90 -44.24 -9.34 -23.55
N GLN A 91 -43.54 -9.55 -24.66
CA GLN A 91 -43.33 -8.54 -25.68
C GLN A 91 -43.27 -9.16 -27.08
N GLN A 92 -43.58 -8.36 -28.09
CA GLN A 92 -43.39 -8.77 -29.49
C GLN A 92 -41.98 -8.45 -29.96
N VAL A 93 -41.36 -9.40 -30.66
CA VAL A 93 -40.01 -9.29 -31.21
C VAL A 93 -39.98 -9.77 -32.65
N ASP A 94 -38.93 -9.39 -33.39
CA ASP A 94 -38.73 -9.89 -34.76
C ASP A 94 -38.45 -11.40 -34.77
N TYR A 95 -38.74 -12.06 -35.88
CA TYR A 95 -38.46 -13.48 -36.05
C TYR A 95 -36.95 -13.77 -35.97
N GLY A 96 -36.57 -14.85 -35.28
CA GLY A 96 -35.17 -15.32 -35.20
C GLY A 96 -34.39 -14.85 -33.98
N VAL A 97 -35.06 -14.41 -32.91
CA VAL A 97 -34.42 -14.14 -31.61
C VAL A 97 -33.86 -15.44 -31.00
N GLU A 98 -32.61 -15.36 -30.55
CA GLU A 98 -31.89 -16.46 -29.89
C GLU A 98 -32.20 -16.51 -28.39
N THR A 99 -32.15 -17.70 -27.78
CA THR A 99 -32.42 -17.88 -26.35
C THR A 99 -31.50 -17.03 -25.46
N SER A 100 -30.22 -16.88 -25.82
CA SER A 100 -29.27 -16.05 -25.07
C SER A 100 -29.62 -14.56 -25.08
N GLU A 101 -30.29 -14.08 -26.14
CA GLU A 101 -30.75 -12.70 -26.21
C GLU A 101 -31.95 -12.47 -25.30
N THR A 102 -32.90 -13.41 -25.30
CA THR A 102 -34.05 -13.40 -24.37
C THR A 102 -33.59 -13.53 -22.92
N GLU A 103 -32.57 -14.36 -22.63
CA GLU A 103 -31.95 -14.42 -21.30
C GLU A 103 -31.33 -13.08 -20.88
N ALA A 104 -30.57 -12.44 -21.77
CA ALA A 104 -29.97 -11.14 -21.50
C ALA A 104 -31.03 -10.06 -21.23
N ARG A 105 -32.16 -10.10 -21.95
CA ARG A 105 -33.32 -9.21 -21.72
C ARG A 105 -34.02 -9.49 -20.40
N ALA A 106 -34.25 -10.76 -20.05
CA ALA A 106 -34.85 -11.15 -18.78
C ALA A 106 -33.98 -10.75 -17.58
N ARG A 107 -32.66 -10.92 -17.68
CA ARG A 107 -31.69 -10.39 -16.71
C ARG A 107 -31.79 -8.87 -16.60
N ALA A 108 -31.76 -8.17 -17.74
CA ALA A 108 -31.85 -6.71 -17.76
C ALA A 108 -33.17 -6.20 -17.16
N LEU A 109 -34.27 -6.93 -17.30
CA LEU A 109 -35.55 -6.61 -16.67
C LEU A 109 -35.44 -6.66 -15.14
N ILE A 110 -34.93 -7.77 -14.59
CA ILE A 110 -34.71 -7.91 -13.14
C ILE A 110 -33.79 -6.80 -12.62
N ASP A 111 -32.67 -6.55 -13.30
CA ASP A 111 -31.68 -5.56 -12.88
C ASP A 111 -32.24 -4.12 -12.95
N LEU A 112 -33.00 -3.78 -13.99
CA LEU A 112 -33.57 -2.45 -14.19
C LEU A 112 -34.71 -2.16 -13.22
N TRP A 113 -35.58 -3.14 -13.00
CA TRP A 113 -36.75 -2.98 -12.13
C TRP A 113 -36.45 -3.29 -10.67
N GLY A 114 -35.30 -3.91 -10.38
CA GLY A 114 -34.92 -4.33 -9.04
C GLY A 114 -35.84 -5.42 -8.49
N VAL A 115 -36.25 -6.37 -9.32
CA VAL A 115 -37.18 -7.44 -8.93
C VAL A 115 -36.51 -8.34 -7.88
N GLY A 116 -37.15 -8.48 -6.73
CA GLY A 116 -36.65 -9.19 -5.56
C GLY A 116 -36.24 -8.24 -4.44
N ARG A 117 -36.21 -8.74 -3.21
CA ARG A 117 -35.89 -7.91 -2.05
C ARG A 117 -34.43 -7.50 -2.07
N ALA A 118 -34.18 -6.22 -1.82
CA ALA A 118 -32.83 -5.68 -1.75
C ALA A 118 -31.95 -6.46 -0.75
N GLY A 119 -30.83 -7.00 -1.24
CA GLY A 119 -29.87 -7.79 -0.44
C GLY A 119 -30.22 -9.26 -0.25
N PHE A 120 -31.41 -9.70 -0.69
CA PHE A 120 -31.80 -11.10 -0.79
C PHE A 120 -31.65 -11.61 -2.22
N ASP A 121 -31.92 -10.74 -3.21
CA ASP A 121 -31.86 -11.05 -4.65
C ASP A 121 -32.74 -12.26 -5.00
N ASP A 122 -33.91 -12.32 -4.39
CA ASP A 122 -34.90 -13.39 -4.52
C ASP A 122 -36.02 -13.04 -5.52
N GLY A 123 -35.62 -12.44 -6.64
CA GLY A 123 -36.51 -12.12 -7.75
C GLY A 123 -36.48 -13.18 -8.86
N MET A 124 -37.58 -13.31 -9.60
CA MET A 124 -37.66 -14.15 -10.81
C MET A 124 -38.48 -13.46 -11.91
N ALA A 125 -38.05 -13.63 -13.16
CA ALA A 125 -38.75 -13.17 -14.35
C ALA A 125 -39.16 -14.37 -15.21
N ILE A 126 -40.44 -14.44 -15.57
CA ILE A 126 -40.97 -15.32 -16.62
C ILE A 126 -41.19 -14.43 -17.85
N PHE A 127 -40.30 -14.56 -18.82
CA PHE A 127 -40.17 -13.65 -19.94
C PHE A 127 -40.59 -14.34 -21.24
N PHE A 128 -41.49 -13.73 -21.99
CA PHE A 128 -42.02 -14.23 -23.26
C PHE A 128 -41.65 -13.26 -24.40
N ASP A 129 -40.72 -13.68 -25.25
CA ASP A 129 -40.38 -13.01 -26.50
C ASP A 129 -41.15 -13.70 -27.63
N ILE A 130 -42.24 -13.08 -28.09
CA ILE A 130 -43.15 -13.69 -29.07
C ILE A 130 -42.96 -13.04 -30.43
N ASP A 131 -42.96 -13.84 -31.50
CA ASP A 131 -42.86 -13.33 -32.86
C ASP A 131 -44.17 -12.65 -33.31
N PRO A 132 -44.20 -11.95 -34.45
CA PRO A 132 -45.41 -11.28 -34.91
C PRO A 132 -46.53 -12.24 -35.34
N SER A 133 -46.26 -13.54 -35.47
CA SER A 133 -47.28 -14.55 -35.77
C SER A 133 -48.15 -14.86 -34.56
N GLY A 134 -47.61 -14.65 -33.35
CA GLY A 134 -48.27 -15.00 -32.10
C GLY A 134 -48.32 -16.50 -31.84
N GLU A 135 -47.63 -17.33 -32.64
CA GLU A 135 -47.61 -18.79 -32.49
C GLU A 135 -46.24 -19.32 -32.06
N HIS A 136 -45.15 -18.59 -32.32
CA HIS A 136 -43.77 -19.00 -32.01
C HIS A 136 -43.01 -17.92 -31.23
N GLY A 137 -41.97 -18.33 -30.51
CA GLY A 137 -41.18 -17.40 -29.72
C GLY A 137 -40.10 -18.06 -28.87
N GLN A 138 -39.54 -17.28 -27.95
CA GLN A 138 -38.59 -17.69 -26.92
C GLN A 138 -39.21 -17.43 -25.55
N VAL A 139 -39.09 -18.39 -24.63
CA VAL A 139 -39.50 -18.20 -23.23
C VAL A 139 -38.31 -18.40 -22.31
N GLN A 140 -38.18 -17.53 -21.32
CA GLN A 140 -37.11 -17.59 -20.33
C GLN A 140 -37.66 -17.47 -18.90
N LEU A 141 -37.35 -18.46 -18.07
CA LEU A 141 -37.46 -18.41 -16.62
C LEU A 141 -36.10 -18.01 -16.05
N TYR A 142 -35.89 -16.72 -15.84
CA TYR A 142 -34.66 -16.17 -15.27
C TYR A 142 -34.84 -15.88 -13.79
N ALA A 143 -33.97 -16.39 -12.93
CA ALA A 143 -34.01 -16.17 -11.49
C ALA A 143 -32.74 -15.45 -11.05
N ALA A 144 -32.90 -14.47 -10.15
CA ALA A 144 -31.79 -13.83 -9.49
C ALA A 144 -31.07 -14.83 -8.55
N PRO A 145 -29.79 -14.60 -8.21
CA PRO A 145 -28.98 -15.58 -7.49
C PRO A 145 -29.57 -16.05 -6.15
N GLY A 146 -30.29 -15.18 -5.44
CA GLY A 146 -30.96 -15.54 -4.19
C GLY A 146 -32.14 -16.48 -4.42
N PHE A 147 -32.92 -16.25 -5.48
CA PHE A 147 -34.04 -17.12 -5.83
C PHE A 147 -33.56 -18.48 -6.34
N GLU A 148 -32.49 -18.48 -7.14
CA GLU A 148 -31.88 -19.70 -7.67
C GLU A 148 -31.38 -20.64 -6.55
N VAL A 149 -30.69 -20.08 -5.55
CA VAL A 149 -30.14 -20.86 -4.44
C VAL A 149 -31.21 -21.30 -3.46
N ALA A 150 -32.25 -20.47 -3.24
CA ALA A 150 -33.24 -20.73 -2.20
C ALA A 150 -34.42 -21.58 -2.69
N TYR A 151 -34.92 -21.38 -3.90
CA TYR A 151 -36.20 -21.94 -4.33
C TYR A 151 -36.07 -22.87 -5.53
N LEU A 152 -35.45 -22.42 -6.63
CA LEU A 152 -35.39 -23.17 -7.88
C LEU A 152 -34.04 -23.04 -8.58
N SER A 153 -33.27 -24.13 -8.57
CA SER A 153 -32.00 -24.19 -9.30
C SER A 153 -32.20 -24.02 -10.81
N ASN A 154 -31.13 -23.66 -11.53
CA ASN A 154 -31.21 -23.52 -12.99
C ASN A 154 -31.66 -24.82 -13.69
N ALA A 155 -31.22 -25.98 -13.17
CA ALA A 155 -31.61 -27.29 -13.71
C ALA A 155 -33.11 -27.58 -13.54
N GLU A 156 -33.68 -27.21 -12.38
CA GLU A 156 -35.12 -27.37 -12.13
C GLU A 156 -35.95 -26.44 -13.01
N ARG A 157 -35.54 -25.18 -13.16
CA ARG A 157 -36.22 -24.23 -14.06
C ARG A 157 -36.17 -24.70 -15.52
N GLN A 158 -35.04 -25.27 -15.96
CA GLN A 158 -34.93 -25.82 -17.31
C GLN A 158 -35.86 -27.03 -17.50
N SER A 159 -35.95 -27.90 -16.47
CA SER A 159 -36.91 -29.00 -16.48
C SER A 159 -38.36 -28.51 -16.52
N ILE A 160 -38.71 -27.42 -15.82
CA ILE A 160 -40.06 -26.81 -15.88
C ILE A 160 -40.34 -26.33 -17.30
N PHE A 161 -39.39 -25.63 -17.92
CA PHE A 161 -39.54 -25.19 -19.30
C PHE A 161 -39.76 -26.39 -20.26
N GLU A 162 -38.82 -27.33 -20.30
CA GLU A 162 -38.80 -28.42 -21.28
C GLU A 162 -39.94 -29.42 -21.10
N ASN A 163 -40.23 -29.81 -19.86
CA ASN A 163 -41.15 -30.91 -19.56
C ASN A 163 -42.58 -30.42 -19.31
N ASP A 164 -42.75 -29.23 -18.72
CA ASP A 164 -44.06 -28.73 -18.33
C ASP A 164 -44.59 -27.65 -19.29
N MET A 165 -43.76 -26.68 -19.72
CA MET A 165 -44.24 -25.56 -20.55
C MET A 165 -44.29 -25.88 -22.06
N VAL A 166 -43.24 -26.47 -22.62
CA VAL A 166 -43.13 -26.78 -24.06
C VAL A 166 -44.35 -27.55 -24.63
N PRO A 167 -44.97 -28.52 -23.94
CA PRO A 167 -46.16 -29.19 -24.44
C PRO A 167 -47.35 -28.26 -24.75
N PHE A 168 -47.52 -27.17 -23.98
CA PHE A 168 -48.54 -26.16 -24.20
C PHE A 168 -48.11 -25.16 -25.28
N LEU A 169 -46.85 -24.70 -25.21
CA LEU A 169 -46.28 -23.75 -26.16
C LEU A 169 -46.32 -24.25 -27.61
N ARG A 170 -46.13 -25.55 -27.85
CA ARG A 170 -46.26 -26.17 -29.19
C ARG A 170 -47.65 -26.04 -29.82
N ASN A 171 -48.68 -25.82 -29.02
CA ASN A 171 -50.06 -25.64 -29.48
C ASN A 171 -50.50 -24.16 -29.39
N ALA A 172 -49.56 -23.22 -29.22
CA ALA A 172 -49.82 -21.81 -28.94
C ALA A 172 -50.72 -21.57 -27.70
N ASP A 173 -50.70 -22.49 -26.73
CA ASP A 173 -51.42 -22.36 -25.46
C ASP A 173 -50.53 -21.66 -24.42
N PHE A 174 -50.46 -20.33 -24.50
CA PHE A 174 -49.66 -19.52 -23.57
C PHE A 174 -50.23 -19.46 -22.17
N ASP A 175 -51.56 -19.50 -22.05
CA ASP A 175 -52.27 -19.54 -20.76
C ASP A 175 -51.88 -20.81 -19.98
N GLY A 176 -51.96 -21.97 -20.63
CA GLY A 176 -51.57 -23.25 -20.03
C GLY A 176 -50.08 -23.31 -19.66
N ALA A 177 -49.22 -22.75 -20.51
CA ALA A 177 -47.78 -22.66 -20.26
C ALA A 177 -47.46 -21.78 -19.04
N LEU A 178 -48.10 -20.61 -18.91
CA LEU A 178 -47.90 -19.72 -17.77
C LEU A 178 -48.46 -20.33 -16.48
N GLU A 179 -49.65 -20.93 -16.54
CA GLU A 179 -50.29 -21.54 -15.37
C GLU A 179 -49.45 -22.69 -14.80
N VAL A 180 -48.93 -23.56 -15.66
CA VAL A 180 -48.09 -24.69 -15.19
C VAL A 180 -46.76 -24.20 -14.64
N ALA A 181 -46.15 -23.18 -15.24
CA ALA A 181 -44.92 -22.57 -14.75
C ALA A 181 -45.12 -21.98 -13.34
N LEU A 182 -46.15 -21.14 -13.16
CA LEU A 182 -46.46 -20.53 -11.87
C LEU A 182 -46.84 -21.56 -10.81
N ARG A 183 -47.52 -22.64 -11.18
CA ARG A 183 -47.83 -23.74 -10.25
C ARG A 183 -46.56 -24.44 -9.73
N ARG A 184 -45.56 -24.64 -10.60
CA ARG A 184 -44.27 -25.21 -10.20
C ARG A 184 -43.48 -24.25 -9.32
N VAL A 185 -43.52 -22.96 -9.65
CA VAL A 185 -42.87 -21.91 -8.87
C VAL A 185 -43.51 -21.77 -7.48
N ASP A 186 -44.84 -21.76 -7.38
CA ASP A 186 -45.59 -21.72 -6.12
C ASP A 186 -45.24 -22.90 -5.21
N ALA A 187 -45.16 -24.11 -5.78
CA ALA A 187 -44.78 -25.32 -5.05
C ALA A 187 -43.36 -25.27 -4.47
N ALA A 188 -42.43 -24.59 -5.16
CA ALA A 188 -41.06 -24.41 -4.69
C ALA A 188 -40.92 -23.25 -3.69
N ALA A 189 -41.77 -22.23 -3.80
CA ALA A 189 -41.77 -21.04 -2.95
C ALA A 189 -42.39 -21.32 -1.56
N THR A 190 -41.66 -22.06 -0.72
CA THR A 190 -42.08 -22.39 0.65
C THR A 190 -41.47 -21.45 1.70
N PRO A 191 -42.13 -21.22 2.86
CA PRO A 191 -41.57 -20.44 3.97
C PRO A 191 -40.24 -20.97 4.51
N GLU A 192 -40.00 -22.28 4.48
CA GLU A 192 -38.77 -22.90 4.99
C GLU A 192 -37.53 -22.46 4.19
N HIS A 193 -37.65 -22.44 2.85
CA HIS A 193 -36.62 -21.93 1.95
C HIS A 193 -36.36 -20.42 2.17
N ALA A 194 -37.43 -19.63 2.36
CA ALA A 194 -37.32 -18.20 2.68
C ALA A 194 -36.58 -17.98 4.01
N ALA A 195 -36.90 -18.76 5.04
CA ALA A 195 -36.27 -18.70 6.35
C ALA A 195 -34.79 -19.13 6.29
N ALA A 196 -34.45 -20.15 5.49
CA ALA A 196 -33.08 -20.59 5.27
C ALA A 196 -32.25 -19.50 4.58
N LEU A 197 -32.79 -18.86 3.54
CA LEU A 197 -32.15 -17.72 2.86
C LEU A 197 -31.92 -16.57 3.84
N GLN A 198 -32.92 -16.23 4.66
CA GLN A 198 -32.79 -15.19 5.69
C GLN A 198 -31.72 -15.53 6.72
N GLY A 199 -31.64 -16.77 7.20
CA GLY A 199 -30.60 -17.23 8.11
C GLY A 199 -29.20 -17.11 7.51
N ALA A 200 -29.03 -17.52 6.25
CA ALA A 200 -27.75 -17.41 5.54
C ALA A 200 -27.32 -15.94 5.37
N ARG A 201 -28.25 -15.04 5.02
CA ARG A 201 -27.99 -13.60 4.90
C ARG A 201 -27.63 -12.97 6.25
N GLN A 202 -28.32 -13.35 7.33
CA GLN A 202 -27.98 -12.88 8.69
C GLN A 202 -26.59 -13.34 9.13
N LEU A 203 -26.22 -14.60 8.87
CA LEU A 203 -24.88 -15.10 9.16
C LEU A 203 -23.81 -14.35 8.34
N ASN A 204 -24.05 -14.14 7.04
CA ASN A 204 -23.16 -13.36 6.18
C ASN A 204 -22.97 -11.92 6.70
N ALA A 205 -24.06 -11.27 7.09
CA ALA A 205 -24.02 -9.93 7.68
C ALA A 205 -23.26 -9.92 9.02
N ALA A 206 -23.47 -10.91 9.89
CA ALA A 206 -22.76 -11.03 11.16
C ALA A 206 -21.26 -11.25 10.97
N LEU A 207 -20.86 -12.11 10.01
CA LEU A 207 -19.46 -12.31 9.62
C LEU A 207 -18.80 -10.99 9.22
N GLY A 208 -19.48 -10.19 8.39
CA GLY A 208 -18.97 -8.89 7.97
C GLY A 208 -18.94 -7.84 9.08
N LEU A 209 -20.09 -7.58 9.71
CA LEU A 209 -20.27 -6.46 10.64
C LEU A 209 -19.61 -6.68 12.00
N VAL A 210 -19.54 -7.94 12.46
CA VAL A 210 -18.98 -8.30 13.77
C VAL A 210 -17.65 -9.02 13.60
N GLY A 211 -17.58 -9.99 12.70
CA GLY A 211 -16.35 -10.76 12.46
C GLY A 211 -15.20 -9.90 11.97
N ALA A 212 -15.42 -9.02 10.99
CA ALA A 212 -14.33 -8.20 10.44
C ALA A 212 -13.70 -7.24 11.48
N PRO A 213 -14.47 -6.47 12.28
CA PRO A 213 -13.89 -5.67 13.36
C PRO A 213 -13.14 -6.50 14.41
N ILE A 214 -13.65 -7.69 14.77
CA ILE A 214 -12.97 -8.58 15.72
C ILE A 214 -11.61 -9.04 15.15
N VAL A 215 -11.55 -9.42 13.88
CA VAL A 215 -10.28 -9.83 13.24
C VAL A 215 -9.29 -8.67 13.21
N PHE A 216 -9.73 -7.47 12.78
CA PHE A 216 -8.86 -6.30 12.74
C PHE A 216 -8.37 -5.91 14.14
N MET A 217 -9.29 -5.73 15.09
CA MET A 217 -8.95 -5.33 16.46
C MET A 217 -8.16 -6.41 17.20
N GLY A 218 -8.39 -7.69 16.90
CA GLY A 218 -7.62 -8.81 17.40
C GLY A 218 -6.16 -8.74 16.95
N LEU A 219 -5.92 -8.54 15.65
CA LEU A 219 -4.56 -8.42 15.09
C LEU A 219 -3.86 -7.14 15.58
N ALA A 220 -4.54 -5.99 15.51
CA ALA A 220 -4.00 -4.71 15.93
C ALA A 220 -3.73 -4.68 17.45
N GLY A 221 -4.68 -5.17 18.24
CA GLY A 221 -4.54 -5.32 19.69
C GLY A 221 -3.40 -6.27 20.05
N TRP A 222 -3.33 -7.44 19.40
CA TRP A 222 -2.24 -8.39 19.62
C TRP A 222 -0.87 -7.79 19.31
N ALA A 223 -0.73 -7.04 18.20
CA ALA A 223 0.49 -6.30 17.87
C ALA A 223 0.83 -5.27 18.95
N PHE A 224 -0.13 -4.45 19.34
CA PHE A 224 0.05 -3.40 20.35
C PHE A 224 0.44 -3.95 21.72
N PHE A 225 -0.25 -4.97 22.22
CA PHE A 225 0.05 -5.59 23.51
C PHE A 225 1.39 -6.31 23.49
N SER A 226 1.73 -6.96 22.37
CA SER A 226 3.04 -7.59 22.21
C SER A 226 4.17 -6.56 22.20
N TRP A 227 3.99 -5.43 21.50
CA TRP A 227 4.92 -4.32 21.53
C TRP A 227 5.06 -3.74 22.93
N ARG A 228 3.94 -3.46 23.62
CA ARG A 228 3.97 -2.94 24.99
C ARG A 228 4.68 -3.88 25.97
N ARG A 229 4.56 -5.20 25.77
CA ARG A 229 5.17 -6.21 26.65
C ARG A 229 6.64 -6.48 26.35
N PHE A 230 7.01 -6.52 25.07
CA PHE A 230 8.31 -7.02 24.64
C PHE A 230 9.15 -6.03 23.84
N GLY A 231 8.55 -5.01 23.21
CA GLY A 231 9.25 -4.05 22.34
C GLY A 231 9.51 -2.68 22.98
N LYS A 232 8.92 -2.39 24.15
CA LYS A 232 9.16 -1.12 24.84
C LYS A 232 10.52 -1.13 25.53
N ASP A 233 11.42 -0.28 25.04
CA ASP A 233 12.74 -0.08 25.66
C ASP A 233 12.61 0.44 27.10
N PRO A 234 13.47 -0.02 28.03
CA PRO A 234 13.54 0.56 29.35
C PRO A 234 14.06 2.00 29.28
N VAL A 235 13.42 2.89 30.04
CA VAL A 235 13.85 4.29 30.14
C VAL A 235 14.97 4.39 31.16
N TYR A 236 16.18 4.75 30.72
CA TYR A 236 17.27 5.14 31.59
C TYR A 236 17.37 6.68 31.62
N LEU A 237 17.58 7.26 32.80
CA LEU A 237 17.67 8.71 32.95
C LEU A 237 18.95 9.20 32.22
N ASP A 238 18.76 9.92 31.13
CA ASP A 238 19.81 10.65 30.44
C ASP A 238 19.95 12.02 31.12
N ASP A 239 20.90 12.13 32.04
CA ASP A 239 21.22 13.39 32.70
C ASP A 239 22.53 13.95 32.10
N PRO A 240 22.58 15.23 31.69
CA PRO A 240 23.78 15.87 31.14
C PRO A 240 25.00 15.86 32.09
N SER A 241 24.82 15.53 33.37
CA SER A 241 25.89 15.32 34.34
C SER A 241 26.54 13.93 34.29
N ILE A 242 25.96 12.96 33.58
CA ILE A 242 26.53 11.61 33.43
C ILE A 242 27.62 11.65 32.36
N LEU A 243 28.87 11.80 32.80
CA LEU A 243 30.04 11.67 31.94
C LEU A 243 30.56 10.22 32.01
N MET A 244 30.72 9.61 30.84
CA MET A 244 31.48 8.37 30.72
C MET A 244 32.96 8.72 30.57
N PRO A 245 33.84 8.32 31.51
CA PRO A 245 35.27 8.60 31.39
C PRO A 245 35.90 7.80 30.25
N ALA A 246 35.37 6.64 29.85
CA ALA A 246 35.76 5.89 28.65
C ALA A 246 34.69 4.86 28.20
N PRO A 247 34.53 4.61 26.87
CA PRO A 247 33.69 3.53 26.37
C PRO A 247 34.20 2.16 26.87
N PRO A 248 33.30 1.19 27.13
CA PRO A 248 33.70 -0.17 27.49
C PRO A 248 34.69 -0.75 26.47
N PRO A 249 35.67 -1.56 26.90
CA PRO A 249 36.72 -2.09 26.00
C PRO A 249 36.16 -2.93 24.85
N ASP A 250 34.98 -3.52 25.03
CA ASP A 250 34.28 -4.34 24.04
C ASP A 250 33.34 -3.53 23.12
N LEU A 251 33.20 -2.22 23.37
CA LEU A 251 32.41 -1.32 22.52
C LEU A 251 33.29 -0.71 21.45
N THR A 252 33.12 -1.18 20.22
CA THR A 252 33.68 -0.56 19.04
C THR A 252 32.83 0.62 18.59
N ALA A 253 33.38 1.47 17.73
CA ALA A 253 32.62 2.58 17.18
C ALA A 253 31.41 2.11 16.33
N ALA A 254 31.54 1.00 15.57
CA ALA A 254 30.43 0.45 14.79
C ALA A 254 29.30 -0.11 15.69
N SER A 255 29.65 -0.82 16.76
CA SER A 255 28.67 -1.30 17.73
C SER A 255 28.06 -0.15 18.55
N GLY A 256 28.80 0.93 18.80
CA GLY A 256 28.26 2.18 19.35
C GLY A 256 27.21 2.82 18.43
N ALA A 257 27.49 2.91 17.13
CA ALA A 257 26.52 3.40 16.14
C ALA A 257 25.25 2.53 16.11
N PHE A 258 25.42 1.20 16.15
CA PHE A 258 24.31 0.25 16.21
C PHE A 258 23.43 0.45 17.45
N VAL A 259 24.03 0.57 18.64
CA VAL A 259 23.30 0.78 19.91
C VAL A 259 22.53 2.10 19.89
N LEU A 260 23.12 3.15 19.33
CA LEU A 260 22.43 4.43 19.16
C LEU A 260 21.25 4.33 18.20
N ASP A 261 21.45 3.74 17.02
CA ASP A 261 20.44 3.62 15.98
C ASP A 261 19.35 2.59 16.32
N GLY A 262 19.64 1.63 17.22
CA GLY A 262 18.73 0.56 17.64
C GLY A 262 18.53 -0.54 16.60
N GLN A 263 19.23 -0.46 15.48
CA GLN A 263 19.10 -1.34 14.32
C GLN A 263 20.39 -1.31 13.51
N ILE A 264 20.51 -2.27 12.59
CA ILE A 264 21.54 -2.25 11.56
C ILE A 264 21.42 -0.94 10.77
N SER A 265 22.52 -0.21 10.65
CA SER A 265 22.55 1.05 9.92
C SER A 265 23.80 1.17 9.07
N ARG A 266 23.68 1.91 7.97
CA ARG A 266 24.81 2.24 7.08
C ARG A 266 25.94 2.93 7.86
N ARG A 267 25.56 3.77 8.83
CA ARG A 267 26.49 4.46 9.72
C ARG A 267 27.39 3.48 10.46
N ALA A 268 26.87 2.35 10.93
CA ALA A 268 27.67 1.33 11.60
C ALA A 268 28.73 0.73 10.67
N LEU A 269 28.38 0.43 9.42
CA LEU A 269 29.33 -0.07 8.42
C LEU A 269 30.39 0.98 8.06
N THR A 270 29.98 2.21 7.73
CA THR A 270 30.93 3.31 7.43
C THR A 270 31.88 3.53 8.61
N THR A 271 31.37 3.50 9.83
CA THR A 271 32.16 3.65 11.05
C THR A 271 33.13 2.48 11.24
N ALA A 272 32.71 1.25 10.96
CA ALA A 272 33.60 0.08 10.99
C ALA A 272 34.76 0.23 10.00
N MET A 273 34.48 0.66 8.78
CA MET A 273 35.51 0.87 7.77
C MET A 273 36.47 2.01 8.16
N LEU A 274 35.95 3.11 8.70
CA LEU A 274 36.76 4.20 9.24
C LEU A 274 37.62 3.75 10.44
N ASP A 275 37.09 2.90 11.32
CA ASP A 275 37.85 2.33 12.43
C ASP A 275 39.03 1.50 11.90
N LEU A 276 38.79 0.62 10.92
CA LEU A 276 39.85 -0.15 10.24
C LEU A 276 40.89 0.77 9.56
N ALA A 277 40.43 1.86 8.94
CA ALA A 277 41.29 2.84 8.28
C ALA A 277 42.19 3.59 9.29
N SER A 278 41.61 4.03 10.40
CA SER A 278 42.33 4.73 11.50
C SER A 278 43.44 3.89 12.13
N ARG A 279 43.36 2.57 11.99
CA ARG A 279 44.35 1.60 12.50
C ARG A 279 45.43 1.27 11.47
N GLY A 280 45.33 1.81 10.25
CA GLY A 280 46.23 1.49 9.15
C GLY A 280 46.03 0.10 8.56
N LEU A 281 44.80 -0.46 8.64
CA LEU A 281 44.48 -1.76 8.03
C LEU A 281 43.93 -1.62 6.60
N LEU A 282 43.43 -0.44 6.25
CA LEU A 282 43.00 -0.06 4.91
C LEU A 282 43.18 1.44 4.71
N SER A 283 43.14 1.90 3.47
CA SER A 283 43.03 3.32 3.11
C SER A 283 42.03 3.50 1.98
N PHE A 284 41.38 4.65 1.94
CA PHE A 284 40.47 5.03 0.88
C PHE A 284 41.24 5.82 -0.17
N ARG A 285 41.00 5.54 -1.45
CA ARG A 285 41.62 6.27 -2.55
C ARG A 285 40.54 6.74 -3.50
N GLU A 286 40.63 7.99 -3.93
CA GLU A 286 39.76 8.52 -5.00
C GLU A 286 39.96 7.73 -6.29
N ASP A 287 38.87 7.27 -6.87
CA ASP A 287 38.83 6.54 -8.13
C ASP A 287 38.23 7.45 -9.20
N ARG A 288 39.05 7.82 -10.20
CA ARG A 288 38.61 8.64 -11.32
C ARG A 288 37.92 7.75 -12.35
N GLY A 289 36.59 7.72 -12.30
CA GLY A 289 35.78 7.05 -13.31
C GLY A 289 36.10 7.53 -14.74
N LEU A 290 35.81 6.68 -15.73
CA LEU A 290 36.04 6.94 -17.16
C LEU A 290 35.32 8.24 -17.57
N LEU A 291 36.07 9.34 -17.78
CA LEU A 291 35.65 10.74 -18.06
C LEU A 291 35.72 11.76 -16.90
N GLY A 292 36.15 11.38 -15.69
CA GLY A 292 36.37 12.34 -14.59
C GLY A 292 35.10 12.99 -14.02
N LEU A 293 33.94 12.40 -14.30
CA LEU A 293 32.62 12.90 -13.89
C LEU A 293 32.08 12.25 -12.61
N SER A 294 32.76 11.21 -12.07
CA SER A 294 32.33 10.54 -10.83
C SER A 294 33.41 10.60 -9.74
N ASN A 295 33.07 11.17 -8.60
CA ASN A 295 33.88 11.16 -7.37
C ASN A 295 33.60 9.87 -6.59
N LYS A 296 34.03 8.72 -7.12
CA LYS A 296 33.90 7.44 -6.41
C LYS A 296 35.18 7.17 -5.60
N VAL A 297 35.07 6.30 -4.59
CA VAL A 297 36.18 5.96 -3.70
C VAL A 297 36.40 4.46 -3.72
N GLY A 298 37.61 4.03 -4.05
CA GLY A 298 38.08 2.66 -3.92
C GLY A 298 38.74 2.41 -2.56
N VAL A 299 39.02 1.14 -2.26
CA VAL A 299 39.63 0.70 -1.00
C VAL A 299 40.97 0.05 -1.29
N ASP A 300 42.04 0.60 -0.72
CA ASP A 300 43.39 0.05 -0.78
C ASP A 300 43.68 -0.75 0.50
N MET A 301 43.96 -2.04 0.35
CA MET A 301 44.26 -2.95 1.46
C MET A 301 45.72 -2.92 1.89
N HIS A 302 46.58 -2.17 1.19
CA HIS A 302 48.00 -2.00 1.53
C HIS A 302 48.31 -0.52 1.76
N PRO A 303 47.78 0.06 2.86
CA PRO A 303 48.03 1.46 3.15
C PRO A 303 49.52 1.74 3.25
N ARG A 304 49.97 2.84 2.66
CA ARG A 304 51.37 3.25 2.69
C ARG A 304 51.81 3.54 4.13
N ARG A 305 53.08 3.25 4.40
CA ARG A 305 53.70 3.61 5.67
C ARG A 305 53.74 5.13 5.79
N GLY A 306 53.20 5.64 6.89
CA GLY A 306 53.17 7.06 7.21
C GLY A 306 54.50 7.56 7.77
N ASP A 307 54.51 8.83 8.15
CA ASP A 307 55.60 9.38 8.96
C ASP A 307 55.60 8.83 10.40
N ALA A 308 56.59 9.20 11.21
CA ALA A 308 56.70 8.69 12.59
C ALA A 308 55.52 9.11 13.49
N ALA A 309 54.87 10.25 13.22
CA ALA A 309 53.75 10.75 14.00
C ALA A 309 52.46 10.01 13.63
N GLU A 310 52.23 9.77 12.34
CA GLU A 310 51.12 8.99 11.78
C GLU A 310 51.19 7.53 12.25
N GLU A 311 52.35 6.89 12.19
CA GLU A 311 52.53 5.52 12.68
C GLU A 311 52.34 5.42 14.21
N ALA A 312 52.73 6.46 14.96
CA ALA A 312 52.44 6.53 16.40
C ALA A 312 50.93 6.68 16.68
N GLN A 313 50.19 7.44 15.86
CA GLN A 313 48.74 7.56 15.96
C GLN A 313 48.03 6.23 15.62
N ARG A 314 48.39 5.59 14.50
CA ARG A 314 47.89 4.25 14.12
C ARG A 314 48.16 3.23 15.23
N GLY A 315 49.37 3.24 15.79
CA GLY A 315 49.76 2.39 16.92
C GLY A 315 48.90 2.61 18.16
N ARG A 316 48.55 3.86 18.49
CA ARG A 316 47.62 4.18 19.59
C ARG A 316 46.20 3.65 19.31
N ASN A 317 45.70 3.81 18.09
CA ASN A 317 44.39 3.31 17.69
C ASN A 317 44.32 1.78 17.70
N ALA A 318 45.40 1.12 17.28
CA ALA A 318 45.53 -0.33 17.27
C ALA A 318 45.64 -0.97 18.66
N ARG A 319 45.82 -0.18 19.74
CA ARG A 319 45.82 -0.71 21.13
C ARG A 319 44.48 -1.32 21.53
N ARG A 320 43.37 -0.80 20.98
CA ARG A 320 42.05 -1.40 21.18
C ARG A 320 41.86 -2.55 20.21
N PRO A 321 41.30 -3.70 20.62
CA PRO A 321 41.01 -4.77 19.68
C PRO A 321 39.99 -4.32 18.62
N THR A 322 40.02 -4.93 17.44
CA THR A 322 38.92 -4.83 16.47
C THR A 322 37.78 -5.71 16.95
N GLY A 323 36.54 -5.27 16.72
CA GLY A 323 35.37 -6.07 17.04
C GLY A 323 35.18 -7.21 16.04
N PRO A 324 34.30 -8.17 16.36
CA PRO A 324 34.04 -9.31 15.49
C PRO A 324 33.44 -8.91 14.14
N ALA A 325 32.66 -7.83 14.08
CA ALA A 325 32.07 -7.33 12.84
C ALA A 325 33.14 -6.68 11.94
N GLU A 326 33.98 -5.83 12.52
CA GLU A 326 35.12 -5.20 11.84
C GLU A 326 36.11 -6.24 11.31
N ALA A 327 36.34 -7.33 12.06
CA ALA A 327 37.17 -8.45 11.61
C ALA A 327 36.58 -9.20 10.41
N VAL A 328 35.24 -9.35 10.36
CA VAL A 328 34.55 -9.93 9.18
C VAL A 328 34.68 -8.99 7.99
N ALA A 329 34.37 -7.69 8.15
CA ALA A 329 34.51 -6.72 7.08
C ALA A 329 35.94 -6.69 6.49
N LEU A 330 36.95 -6.69 7.36
CA LEU A 330 38.36 -6.73 6.94
C LEU A 330 38.68 -8.01 6.15
N ARG A 331 38.24 -9.17 6.62
CA ARG A 331 38.48 -10.46 5.97
C ARG A 331 37.84 -10.52 4.59
N GLU A 332 36.63 -10.02 4.45
CA GLU A 332 35.90 -9.98 3.18
C GLU A 332 36.56 -9.03 2.18
N LEU A 333 36.96 -7.83 2.63
CA LEU A 333 37.74 -6.90 1.80
C LEU A 333 39.08 -7.50 1.37
N GLN A 334 39.77 -8.22 2.26
CA GLN A 334 41.01 -8.92 1.91
C GLN A 334 40.79 -10.03 0.87
N GLN A 335 39.65 -10.73 0.92
CA GLN A 335 39.31 -11.74 -0.08
C GLN A 335 39.04 -11.11 -1.45
N LEU A 336 38.28 -10.01 -1.49
CA LEU A 336 38.03 -9.24 -2.71
C LEU A 336 39.32 -8.70 -3.31
N ALA A 337 40.19 -8.10 -2.49
CA ALA A 337 41.47 -7.55 -2.94
C ALA A 337 42.46 -8.59 -3.49
N ARG A 338 42.33 -9.88 -3.11
CA ARG A 338 43.12 -10.98 -3.69
C ARG A 338 42.64 -11.39 -5.08
N GLY A 339 41.39 -11.09 -5.43
CA GLY A 339 40.84 -11.34 -6.76
C GLY A 339 41.25 -10.27 -7.78
N GLY A 340 41.57 -9.05 -7.33
CA GLY A 340 42.01 -7.93 -8.16
C GLY A 340 43.53 -7.78 -8.29
N SER A 341 43.96 -6.85 -9.15
CA SER A 341 45.38 -6.54 -9.39
C SER A 341 45.91 -5.52 -8.37
N GLY A 342 46.85 -5.95 -7.52
CA GLY A 342 47.65 -5.03 -6.68
C GLY A 342 47.05 -4.64 -5.33
N GLY A 343 45.98 -5.31 -4.87
CA GLY A 343 45.41 -5.09 -3.53
C GLY A 343 44.60 -3.80 -3.37
N PHE A 344 44.33 -3.11 -4.48
CA PHE A 344 43.37 -2.01 -4.57
C PHE A 344 42.05 -2.56 -5.11
N ILE A 345 40.94 -2.20 -4.44
CA ILE A 345 39.58 -2.54 -4.84
C ILE A 345 38.99 -1.29 -5.48
N GLU A 346 38.69 -1.39 -6.77
CA GLU A 346 38.10 -0.27 -7.52
C GLU A 346 36.68 0.03 -7.01
N ALA A 347 36.24 1.26 -7.19
CA ALA A 347 34.93 1.66 -6.67
C ALA A 347 33.76 0.93 -7.35
N ASP A 348 33.97 0.44 -8.57
CA ASP A 348 32.99 -0.36 -9.32
C ASP A 348 32.95 -1.83 -8.87
N GLU A 349 33.97 -2.30 -8.14
CA GLU A 349 34.01 -3.63 -7.55
C GLU A 349 33.43 -3.65 -6.13
N LEU A 350 33.41 -2.51 -5.42
CA LEU A 350 32.83 -2.39 -4.07
C LEU A 350 31.35 -2.80 -3.93
N PRO A 351 30.46 -2.68 -4.94
CA PRO A 351 29.12 -3.22 -4.85
C PRO A 351 29.08 -4.75 -4.64
N SER A 352 30.13 -5.48 -5.05
CA SER A 352 30.25 -6.94 -4.79
C SER A 352 30.43 -7.24 -3.29
N PHE A 353 31.06 -6.33 -2.53
CA PHE A 353 31.11 -6.38 -1.06
C PHE A 353 29.71 -6.25 -0.45
N GLY A 354 28.75 -5.64 -1.16
CA GLY A 354 27.34 -5.60 -0.75
C GLY A 354 26.74 -6.99 -0.47
N ALA A 355 27.23 -8.05 -1.13
CA ALA A 355 26.79 -9.42 -0.88
C ALA A 355 27.23 -9.96 0.50
N SER A 356 28.36 -9.48 1.02
CA SER A 356 28.91 -9.91 2.31
C SER A 356 28.55 -8.98 3.49
N VAL A 357 27.88 -7.85 3.23
CA VAL A 357 27.32 -6.97 4.28
C VAL A 357 26.41 -7.74 5.24
N GLY A 358 25.66 -8.74 4.75
CA GLY A 358 24.82 -9.58 5.60
C GLY A 358 25.59 -10.36 6.67
N GLU A 359 26.85 -10.74 6.40
CA GLU A 359 27.72 -11.40 7.39
C GLU A 359 28.24 -10.42 8.43
N PHE A 360 28.62 -9.21 8.00
CA PHE A 360 28.97 -8.11 8.89
C PHE A 360 27.81 -7.79 9.85
N ASP A 361 26.61 -7.61 9.31
CA ASP A 361 25.39 -7.34 10.06
C ASP A 361 25.12 -8.45 11.08
N SER A 362 25.23 -9.72 10.65
CA SER A 362 25.03 -10.87 11.51
C SER A 362 26.09 -11.00 12.60
N ALA A 363 27.34 -10.59 12.33
CA ALA A 363 28.41 -10.56 13.33
C ALA A 363 28.20 -9.42 14.34
N LEU A 364 27.76 -8.26 13.87
CA LEU A 364 27.46 -7.11 14.71
C LEU A 364 26.27 -7.37 15.63
N GLU A 365 25.19 -7.94 15.10
CA GLU A 365 24.01 -8.32 15.90
C GLU A 365 24.34 -9.38 16.94
N ARG A 366 25.14 -10.40 16.58
CA ARG A 366 25.60 -11.41 17.55
C ARG A 366 26.42 -10.75 18.66
N HIS A 367 27.36 -9.88 18.32
CA HIS A 367 28.18 -9.17 19.31
C HIS A 367 27.34 -8.40 20.32
N VAL A 368 26.40 -7.56 19.86
CA VAL A 368 25.59 -6.74 20.79
C VAL A 368 24.62 -7.57 21.64
N VAL A 369 24.19 -8.74 21.15
CA VAL A 369 23.35 -9.69 21.91
C VAL A 369 24.18 -10.50 22.90
N ASP A 370 25.34 -11.01 22.50
CA ASP A 370 26.26 -11.77 23.35
C ASP A 370 26.78 -10.90 24.51
N ARG A 371 26.96 -9.60 24.26
CA ARG A 371 27.30 -8.60 25.29
C ARG A 371 26.11 -8.16 26.15
N GLY A 372 24.91 -8.66 25.86
CA GLY A 372 23.70 -8.40 26.62
C GLY A 372 23.21 -6.96 26.50
N TRP A 373 23.47 -6.26 25.40
CA TRP A 373 22.93 -4.92 25.14
C TRP A 373 21.53 -4.99 24.51
N PHE A 374 21.27 -6.02 23.69
CA PHE A 374 19.97 -6.33 23.12
C PHE A 374 19.45 -7.68 23.60
N VAL A 375 18.13 -7.82 23.72
CA VAL A 375 17.50 -9.08 24.16
C VAL A 375 17.61 -10.16 23.07
N GLU A 376 17.38 -9.79 21.82
CA GLU A 376 17.45 -10.65 20.65
C GLU A 376 17.94 -9.80 19.46
N GLY A 377 18.51 -10.43 18.43
CA GLY A 377 18.98 -9.73 17.22
C GLY A 377 17.83 -8.98 16.51
N PRO A 378 17.93 -7.65 16.30
CA PRO A 378 16.85 -6.86 15.71
C PRO A 378 16.32 -7.40 14.38
N SER A 379 17.20 -7.84 13.48
CA SER A 379 16.82 -8.40 12.18
C SER A 379 15.91 -9.63 12.31
N LYS A 380 16.21 -10.53 13.26
CA LYS A 380 15.42 -11.75 13.50
C LYS A 380 14.04 -11.41 14.03
N VAL A 381 13.97 -10.46 14.96
CA VAL A 381 12.70 -9.99 15.53
C VAL A 381 11.84 -9.34 14.46
N VAL A 382 12.39 -8.37 13.72
CA VAL A 382 11.68 -7.69 12.62
C VAL A 382 11.18 -8.71 11.62
N ARG A 383 12.05 -9.60 11.12
CA ARG A 383 11.68 -10.63 10.13
C ARG A 383 10.56 -11.54 10.61
N ARG A 384 10.59 -11.96 11.88
CA ARG A 384 9.53 -12.81 12.47
C ARG A 384 8.19 -12.08 12.52
N TRP A 385 8.17 -10.81 12.90
CA TRP A 385 6.95 -10.01 12.97
C TRP A 385 6.43 -9.63 11.59
N THR A 386 7.31 -9.24 10.66
CA THR A 386 6.96 -9.03 9.25
C THR A 386 6.38 -10.29 8.63
N GLY A 387 6.96 -11.46 8.89
CA GLY A 387 6.45 -12.74 8.38
C GLY A 387 5.05 -13.08 8.90
N ARG A 388 4.76 -12.83 10.19
CA ARG A 388 3.42 -13.02 10.77
C ARG A 388 2.39 -12.05 10.18
N GLY A 389 2.77 -10.79 9.99
CA GLY A 389 1.92 -9.79 9.33
C GLY A 389 1.63 -10.16 7.88
N LEU A 390 2.64 -10.61 7.13
CA LEU A 390 2.47 -11.06 5.75
C LEU A 390 1.58 -12.30 5.65
N LEU A 391 1.71 -13.25 6.58
CA LEU A 391 0.82 -14.42 6.65
C LEU A 391 -0.64 -13.99 6.84
N ALA A 392 -0.90 -13.03 7.72
CA ALA A 392 -2.25 -12.46 7.90
C ALA A 392 -2.76 -11.78 6.62
N VAL A 393 -1.91 -11.05 5.89
CA VAL A 393 -2.25 -10.45 4.60
C VAL A 393 -2.60 -11.53 3.56
N VAL A 394 -1.78 -12.57 3.44
CA VAL A 394 -2.03 -13.68 2.50
C VAL A 394 -3.34 -14.39 2.84
N GLY A 395 -3.59 -14.68 4.12
CA GLY A 395 -4.87 -15.25 4.56
C GLY A 395 -6.06 -14.34 4.24
N GLY A 396 -5.90 -13.02 4.40
CA GLY A 396 -6.90 -12.05 4.01
C GLY A 396 -7.17 -11.99 2.50
N VAL A 397 -6.14 -12.10 1.67
CA VAL A 397 -6.29 -12.18 0.20
C VAL A 397 -7.02 -13.46 -0.21
N VAL A 398 -6.69 -14.60 0.40
CA VAL A 398 -7.40 -15.87 0.16
C VAL A 398 -8.89 -15.73 0.53
N ALA A 399 -9.20 -15.10 1.66
CA ALA A 399 -10.57 -14.83 2.07
C ALA A 399 -11.30 -13.87 1.11
N LEU A 400 -10.63 -12.84 0.57
CA LEU A 400 -11.20 -11.97 -0.46
C LEU A 400 -11.58 -12.75 -1.73
N ILE A 401 -10.65 -13.58 -2.24
CA ILE A 401 -10.88 -14.39 -3.44
C ILE A 401 -12.04 -15.38 -3.20
N ALA A 402 -12.06 -16.04 -2.05
CA ALA A 402 -13.16 -16.93 -1.65
C ALA A 402 -14.50 -16.16 -1.53
N GLY A 403 -14.47 -14.95 -0.98
CA GLY A 403 -15.65 -14.11 -0.82
C GLY A 403 -16.26 -13.66 -2.15
N TRP A 404 -15.42 -13.37 -3.14
CA TRP A 404 -15.87 -13.02 -4.50
C TRP A 404 -16.35 -14.22 -5.31
N THR A 405 -15.82 -15.42 -5.04
CA THR A 405 -16.21 -16.64 -5.78
C THR A 405 -17.52 -17.25 -5.28
N VAL A 406 -17.86 -17.12 -3.99
CA VAL A 406 -19.07 -17.69 -3.37
C VAL A 406 -20.11 -16.59 -2.97
N PRO A 407 -20.08 -15.42 -3.64
CA PRO A 407 -20.72 -14.15 -3.23
C PRO A 407 -20.96 -13.88 -1.72
N ILE A 408 -20.03 -14.25 -0.84
CA ILE A 408 -20.15 -14.05 0.62
C ILE A 408 -19.54 -12.70 1.02
N SER A 409 -20.34 -11.62 0.99
CA SER A 409 -19.88 -10.25 1.29
C SER A 409 -19.21 -10.12 2.67
N GLY A 410 -19.63 -10.89 3.66
CA GLY A 410 -19.03 -10.92 4.99
C GLY A 410 -17.61 -11.46 4.99
N LEU A 411 -17.32 -12.45 4.14
CA LEU A 411 -15.97 -12.99 3.98
C LEU A 411 -15.04 -11.99 3.29
N VAL A 412 -15.57 -11.20 2.35
CA VAL A 412 -14.83 -10.10 1.72
C VAL A 412 -14.41 -9.05 2.77
N LEU A 413 -15.34 -8.67 3.66
CA LEU A 413 -15.03 -7.73 4.75
C LEU A 413 -13.99 -8.29 5.73
N ILE A 414 -14.10 -9.58 6.11
CA ILE A 414 -13.10 -10.25 6.94
C ILE A 414 -11.73 -10.26 6.25
N GLY A 415 -11.69 -10.56 4.95
CA GLY A 415 -10.46 -10.54 4.15
C GLY A 415 -9.80 -9.17 4.15
N GLY A 416 -10.56 -8.11 3.91
CA GLY A 416 -10.08 -6.72 4.00
C GLY A 416 -9.57 -6.35 5.40
N ALA A 417 -10.29 -6.74 6.45
CA ALA A 417 -9.89 -6.51 7.83
C ALA A 417 -8.60 -7.25 8.21
N ALA A 418 -8.42 -8.50 7.76
CA ALA A 418 -7.20 -9.27 7.96
C ALA A 418 -5.99 -8.65 7.26
N ILE A 419 -6.17 -8.12 6.04
CA ILE A 419 -5.12 -7.39 5.31
C ILE A 419 -4.73 -6.12 6.08
N ALA A 420 -5.72 -5.29 6.46
CA ALA A 420 -5.46 -4.07 7.23
C ALA A 420 -4.76 -4.37 8.57
N GLY A 421 -5.22 -5.39 9.30
CA GLY A 421 -4.60 -5.83 10.55
C GLY A 421 -3.18 -6.38 10.34
N GLY A 422 -2.95 -7.15 9.27
CA GLY A 422 -1.62 -7.64 8.89
C GLY A 422 -0.64 -6.51 8.57
N ILE A 423 -1.09 -5.45 7.88
CA ILE A 423 -0.29 -4.25 7.64
C ILE A 423 0.08 -3.57 8.96
N VAL A 424 -0.87 -3.44 9.89
CA VAL A 424 -0.59 -2.89 11.23
C VAL A 424 0.50 -3.72 11.93
N VAL A 425 0.43 -5.05 11.89
CA VAL A 425 1.47 -5.94 12.46
C VAL A 425 2.84 -5.67 11.81
N VAL A 426 2.90 -5.48 10.49
CA VAL A 426 4.15 -5.16 9.78
C VAL A 426 4.69 -3.78 10.19
N LEU A 427 3.83 -2.78 10.37
CA LEU A 427 4.26 -1.44 10.83
C LEU A 427 4.86 -1.50 12.23
N PHE A 428 4.28 -2.30 13.13
CA PHE A 428 4.84 -2.52 14.47
C PHE A 428 6.17 -3.28 14.45
N ALA A 429 6.45 -4.10 13.42
CA ALA A 429 7.65 -4.95 13.37
C ALA A 429 8.95 -4.17 13.59
N ARG A 430 9.06 -2.94 13.07
CA ARG A 430 10.26 -2.09 13.22
C ARG A 430 10.51 -1.63 14.66
N GLY A 431 9.47 -1.54 15.48
CA GLY A 431 9.56 -1.15 16.90
C GLY A 431 9.55 -2.32 17.88
N MET A 432 9.59 -3.56 17.39
CA MET A 432 9.59 -4.77 18.23
C MET A 432 10.95 -5.14 18.84
N PRO A 433 12.12 -4.87 18.21
CA PRO A 433 13.40 -5.11 18.86
C PRO A 433 13.52 -4.33 20.16
N ALA A 434 13.93 -5.00 21.24
CA ALA A 434 14.07 -4.37 22.55
C ALA A 434 15.51 -4.37 23.06
N VAL A 435 15.87 -3.22 23.61
CA VAL A 435 17.14 -2.98 24.29
C VAL A 435 17.03 -3.46 25.74
N THR A 436 18.12 -4.00 26.29
CA THR A 436 18.21 -4.36 27.71
C THR A 436 18.50 -3.14 28.60
N MET A 437 18.43 -3.28 29.93
CA MET A 437 18.83 -2.21 30.85
C MET A 437 20.30 -1.74 30.64
N PRO A 438 21.32 -2.63 30.51
CA PRO A 438 22.67 -2.23 30.16
C PRO A 438 22.78 -1.51 28.81
N GLY A 439 22.04 -1.97 27.80
CA GLY A 439 22.01 -1.32 26.49
C GLY A 439 21.41 0.10 26.53
N ALA A 440 20.34 0.31 27.30
CA ALA A 440 19.72 1.61 27.46
C ALA A 440 20.64 2.60 28.21
N MET A 441 21.33 2.13 29.24
CA MET A 441 22.38 2.88 29.93
C MET A 441 23.50 3.28 28.95
N LEU A 442 23.97 2.34 28.12
CA LEU A 442 24.99 2.61 27.12
C LEU A 442 24.53 3.64 26.08
N ARG A 443 23.26 3.58 25.66
CA ARG A 443 22.66 4.55 24.73
C ARG A 443 22.64 5.96 25.32
N ALA A 444 22.24 6.11 26.59
CA ALA A 444 22.29 7.38 27.31
C ALA A 444 23.73 7.91 27.42
N MET A 445 24.68 7.03 27.73
CA MET A 445 26.10 7.38 27.79
C MET A 445 26.66 7.84 26.45
N LEU A 446 26.31 7.16 25.35
CA LEU A 446 26.69 7.57 23.99
C LEU A 446 26.04 8.89 23.59
N ALA A 447 24.81 9.17 24.04
CA ALA A 447 24.16 10.46 23.84
C ALA A 447 24.88 11.59 24.60
N ALA A 448 25.31 11.35 25.84
CA ALA A 448 26.14 12.29 26.60
C ALA A 448 27.48 12.53 25.91
N TYR A 449 28.14 11.46 25.45
CA TYR A 449 29.39 11.56 24.71
C TYR A 449 29.24 12.37 23.42
N ARG A 450 28.14 12.14 22.67
CA ARG A 450 27.79 12.94 21.48
C ARG A 450 27.71 14.42 21.80
N ARG A 451 27.05 14.81 22.89
CA ARG A 451 26.93 16.21 23.32
C ARG A 451 28.30 16.81 23.65
N THR A 452 29.18 16.06 24.33
CA THR A 452 30.53 16.51 24.67
C THR A 452 31.36 16.77 23.41
N LEU A 453 31.40 15.82 22.47
CA LEU A 453 32.11 16.02 21.20
C LEU A 453 31.50 17.15 20.38
N GLN A 454 30.17 17.24 20.31
CA GLN A 454 29.51 18.31 19.58
C GLN A 454 29.90 19.68 20.14
N LYS A 455 29.97 19.81 21.47
CA LYS A 455 30.38 21.05 22.14
C LYS A 455 31.85 21.39 21.87
N THR A 456 32.76 20.42 21.94
CA THR A 456 34.19 20.65 21.72
C THR A 456 34.48 20.95 20.25
N MET A 457 33.83 20.25 19.31
CA MET A 457 33.86 20.52 17.88
C MET A 457 33.30 21.91 17.54
N ALA A 458 32.31 22.41 18.27
CA ALA A 458 31.80 23.77 18.05
C ALA A 458 32.82 24.85 18.43
N SER A 459 33.63 24.63 19.48
CA SER A 459 34.64 25.59 19.93
C SER A 459 36.00 25.45 19.24
N ALA A 460 36.36 24.26 18.77
CA ALA A 460 37.68 23.96 18.23
C ALA A 460 37.86 24.42 16.78
N ARG A 461 39.08 24.83 16.43
CA ARG A 461 39.50 25.12 15.04
C ARG A 461 40.09 23.90 14.35
N THR A 462 40.75 23.01 15.10
CA THR A 462 41.39 21.80 14.57
C THR A 462 40.90 20.54 15.30
N MET A 463 41.01 19.38 14.67
CA MET A 463 40.64 18.12 15.32
C MET A 463 41.57 17.77 16.50
N GLN A 464 42.81 18.26 16.51
CA GLN A 464 43.69 18.09 17.67
C GLN A 464 43.16 18.87 18.87
N GLU A 465 42.68 20.11 18.67
CA GLU A 465 42.01 20.88 19.73
C GLU A 465 40.72 20.22 20.21
N VAL A 466 39.98 19.50 19.34
CA VAL A 466 38.80 18.70 19.74
C VAL A 466 39.21 17.61 20.75
N VAL A 467 40.33 16.92 20.48
CA VAL A 467 40.87 15.87 21.35
C VAL A 467 41.32 16.47 22.69
N ASP A 468 42.15 17.52 22.63
CA ASP A 468 42.72 18.15 23.81
C ASP A 468 41.63 18.81 24.70
N GLY A 469 40.63 19.43 24.06
CA GLY A 469 39.51 20.11 24.73
C GLY A 469 38.42 19.18 25.24
N ALA A 470 38.33 17.94 24.74
CA ALA A 470 37.35 16.97 25.23
C ALA A 470 37.64 16.48 26.65
N GLY A 471 38.90 16.52 27.08
CA GLY A 471 39.30 16.08 28.43
C GLY A 471 39.04 14.58 28.68
N LEU A 472 38.94 13.79 27.62
CA LEU A 472 38.66 12.36 27.70
C LEU A 472 39.97 11.57 27.60
N ALA A 473 40.35 10.90 28.69
CA ALA A 473 41.64 10.20 28.80
C ALA A 473 41.86 9.10 27.74
N TRP A 474 40.79 8.61 27.12
CA TRP A 474 40.85 7.55 26.12
C TRP A 474 40.87 8.05 24.68
N LEU A 475 40.48 9.30 24.45
CA LEU A 475 40.47 9.92 23.14
C LEU A 475 41.87 10.52 22.95
N GLU A 476 42.77 9.77 22.32
CA GLU A 476 44.18 10.13 22.23
C GLU A 476 44.58 10.68 20.86
N THR A 477 43.77 10.42 19.83
CA THR A 477 44.10 10.77 18.44
C THR A 477 42.95 11.50 17.73
N PRO A 478 43.26 12.42 16.79
CA PRO A 478 42.25 13.05 15.95
C PRO A 478 41.43 12.06 15.11
N ASP A 479 42.06 10.97 14.65
CA ASP A 479 41.39 9.89 13.94
C ASP A 479 40.29 9.25 14.80
N GLN A 480 40.56 8.96 16.08
CA GLN A 480 39.52 8.43 16.99
C GLN A 480 38.35 9.40 17.12
N ALA A 481 38.61 10.71 17.15
CA ALA A 481 37.55 11.72 17.21
C ALA A 481 36.71 11.75 15.93
N VAL A 482 37.30 11.52 14.76
CA VAL A 482 36.56 11.38 13.48
C VAL A 482 35.73 10.09 13.46
N VAL A 483 36.32 8.95 13.83
CA VAL A 483 35.64 7.64 13.84
C VAL A 483 34.45 7.67 14.80
N TRP A 484 34.67 8.09 16.05
CA TRP A 484 33.60 8.18 17.04
C TRP A 484 32.60 9.29 16.75
N GLY A 485 33.05 10.45 16.26
CA GLY A 485 32.10 11.48 15.82
C GLY A 485 31.19 10.98 14.70
N THR A 486 31.72 10.18 13.76
CA THR A 486 30.91 9.54 12.70
C THR A 486 29.94 8.52 13.30
N ALA A 487 30.39 7.70 14.24
CA ALA A 487 29.56 6.73 14.96
C ALA A 487 28.35 7.40 15.65
N LEU A 488 28.58 8.57 16.25
CA LEU A 488 27.58 9.33 17.00
C LEU A 488 26.69 10.21 16.11
N GLY A 489 26.97 10.30 14.81
CA GLY A 489 26.20 11.13 13.88
C GLY A 489 26.57 12.62 13.89
N LEU A 490 27.85 12.94 14.08
CA LEU A 490 28.41 14.30 14.08
C LEU A 490 29.16 14.62 12.78
N GLN A 491 28.75 14.04 11.65
CA GLN A 491 29.46 14.22 10.37
C GLN A 491 29.53 15.69 9.94
N GLY A 492 28.45 16.45 10.15
CA GLY A 492 28.41 17.87 9.81
C GLY A 492 29.37 18.70 10.68
N GLU A 493 29.46 18.39 11.97
CA GLU A 493 30.40 19.03 12.88
C GLU A 493 31.86 18.71 12.54
N ILE A 494 32.15 17.45 12.16
CA ILE A 494 33.48 17.05 11.68
C ILE A 494 33.85 17.84 10.42
N GLU A 495 32.94 17.91 9.43
CA GLU A 495 33.18 18.67 8.21
C GLU A 495 33.46 20.15 8.52
N ALA A 496 32.72 20.73 9.45
CA ALA A 496 32.92 22.12 9.87
C ALA A 496 34.29 22.34 10.52
N VAL A 497 34.76 21.42 11.37
CA VAL A 497 36.12 21.48 11.96
C VAL A 497 37.18 21.33 10.88
N LEU A 498 37.04 20.39 9.95
CA LEU A 498 38.00 20.17 8.86
C LEU A 498 38.05 21.36 7.88
N ARG A 499 36.93 22.04 7.66
CA ARG A 499 36.90 23.28 6.87
C ARG A 499 37.67 24.40 7.56
N ARG A 500 37.47 24.58 8.87
CA ARG A 500 38.23 25.57 9.68
C ARG A 500 39.71 25.23 9.75
N SER A 501 40.07 23.95 9.84
CA SER A 501 41.47 23.52 9.85
C SER A 501 42.16 23.82 8.52
N LEU A 502 41.44 23.65 7.40
CA LEU A 502 41.94 24.04 6.07
C LEU A 502 42.12 25.56 5.95
N GLU A 503 41.18 26.36 6.46
CA GLU A 503 41.30 27.82 6.51
C GLU A 503 42.53 28.25 7.32
N ALA A 504 42.77 27.62 8.48
CA ALA A 504 43.94 27.89 9.31
C ALA A 504 45.26 27.56 8.59
N VAL A 505 45.32 26.46 7.82
CA VAL A 505 46.49 26.12 7.01
C VAL A 505 46.71 27.11 5.87
N ARG A 506 45.64 27.66 5.28
CA ARG A 506 45.75 28.71 4.24
C ARG A 506 46.29 30.02 4.80
N GLU A 507 45.87 30.40 6.01
CA GLU A 507 46.36 31.59 6.71
C GLU A 507 47.84 31.44 7.13
N ALA A 508 48.26 30.22 7.48
CA ALA A 508 49.64 29.92 7.88
C ALA A 508 50.16 28.62 7.23
N PRO A 509 50.63 28.66 5.96
CA PRO A 509 51.08 27.46 5.24
C PRO A 509 52.23 26.71 5.92
N ALA A 510 53.05 27.40 6.72
CA ALA A 510 54.15 26.81 7.49
C ALA A 510 53.68 25.87 8.61
N SER A 511 52.41 25.95 9.04
CA SER A 511 51.82 25.03 10.05
C SER A 511 51.05 23.87 9.43
N ALA A 512 51.08 23.70 8.09
CA ALA A 512 50.37 22.64 7.37
C ALA A 512 50.66 21.23 7.91
N GLY A 513 51.91 20.95 8.29
CA GLY A 513 52.33 19.67 8.85
C GLY A 513 51.90 19.42 10.30
N LEU A 514 51.39 20.43 11.00
CA LEU A 514 50.91 20.33 12.38
C LEU A 514 49.38 20.19 12.47
N VAL A 515 48.67 20.43 11.37
CA VAL A 515 47.22 20.36 11.30
C VAL A 515 46.80 18.98 10.81
N TYR A 516 45.96 18.31 11.59
CA TYR A 516 45.45 16.99 11.23
C TYR A 516 44.59 17.02 9.97
N PHE A 517 44.86 16.08 9.06
CA PHE A 517 43.97 15.65 7.99
C PHE A 517 43.90 14.13 7.96
N PRO A 518 42.76 13.54 7.52
CA PRO A 518 42.62 12.09 7.37
C PRO A 518 43.72 11.49 6.48
N THR A 519 44.70 10.83 7.08
CA THR A 519 45.86 10.26 6.36
C THR A 519 45.52 8.96 5.64
N TRP A 520 44.44 8.31 6.09
CA TRP A 520 43.84 7.15 5.47
C TRP A 520 43.03 7.50 4.21
N TYR A 521 42.85 8.78 3.86
CA TYR A 521 42.21 9.20 2.62
C TYR A 521 43.26 9.73 1.63
N LEU A 522 43.30 9.12 0.45
CA LEU A 522 44.31 9.33 -0.58
C LEU A 522 43.65 9.93 -1.84
N THR A 523 44.39 10.81 -2.51
CA THR A 523 44.02 11.34 -3.82
C THR A 523 44.10 10.25 -4.91
N SER A 524 43.63 10.55 -6.12
CA SER A 524 43.73 9.64 -7.27
C SER A 524 45.16 9.16 -7.56
N ASP A 525 46.15 10.02 -7.28
CA ASP A 525 47.57 9.73 -7.51
C ASP A 525 48.21 8.98 -6.32
N GLY A 526 47.39 8.65 -5.31
CA GLY A 526 47.77 7.96 -4.09
C GLY A 526 48.52 8.83 -3.08
N SER A 527 48.62 10.15 -3.29
CA SER A 527 49.23 11.06 -2.32
C SER A 527 48.27 11.32 -1.15
N SER A 528 48.83 11.55 0.05
CA SER A 528 48.02 11.92 1.21
C SER A 528 47.46 13.34 1.03
N PHE A 529 46.30 13.58 1.63
CA PHE A 529 45.65 14.89 1.62
C PHE A 529 46.58 16.03 2.09
N ALA A 530 47.31 15.80 3.20
CA ALA A 530 48.29 16.76 3.73
C ALA A 530 49.47 16.99 2.78
N GLY A 531 49.95 15.93 2.10
CA GLY A 531 51.01 16.04 1.10
C GLY A 531 50.60 16.87 -0.12
N GLY A 532 49.36 16.74 -0.59
CA GLY A 532 48.81 17.55 -1.68
C GLY A 532 48.48 19.00 -1.28
N ALA A 533 48.07 19.23 -0.03
CA ALA A 533 47.84 20.57 0.50
C ALA A 533 49.15 21.35 0.73
N ALA A 534 50.21 20.67 1.21
CA ALA A 534 51.50 21.28 1.50
C ALA A 534 52.36 21.59 0.25
N SER A 535 52.20 20.81 -0.83
CA SER A 535 52.96 21.00 -2.08
C SER A 535 52.46 22.17 -2.94
N GLY A 536 51.33 22.80 -2.57
CA GLY A 536 50.69 23.85 -3.37
C GLY A 536 50.22 23.39 -4.76
N SER A 537 50.46 22.12 -5.11
CA SER A 537 49.95 21.50 -6.32
C SER A 537 48.50 21.16 -6.06
N GLY A 538 47.60 21.96 -6.61
CA GLY A 538 46.17 21.70 -6.56
C GLY A 538 45.91 20.23 -6.90
N ALA A 539 45.43 19.47 -5.91
CA ALA A 539 45.05 18.06 -6.07
C ALA A 539 43.79 17.87 -6.95
N SER A 540 43.46 18.87 -7.77
CA SER A 540 42.66 18.73 -8.98
C SER A 540 43.00 19.90 -9.90
N LEU A 541 43.74 19.65 -10.98
CA LEU A 541 44.05 20.66 -11.99
C LEU A 541 42.83 21.06 -12.85
N PHE A 542 41.65 20.44 -12.66
CA PHE A 542 40.47 20.70 -13.50
C PHE A 542 39.10 20.73 -12.79
N SER A 543 39.03 20.62 -11.46
CA SER A 543 37.80 20.96 -10.72
C SER A 543 37.83 22.45 -10.36
N GLY A 544 36.81 23.21 -10.76
CA GLY A 544 36.72 24.67 -10.61
C GLY A 544 36.63 25.22 -9.17
N SER A 545 37.21 24.54 -8.18
CA SER A 545 37.35 25.01 -6.81
C SER A 545 38.69 24.56 -6.23
N ALA A 546 39.49 25.50 -5.72
CA ALA A 546 40.76 25.25 -5.02
C ALA A 546 40.59 24.64 -3.61
N VAL A 547 39.47 23.95 -3.38
CA VAL A 547 39.06 23.39 -2.09
C VAL A 547 38.90 21.87 -2.28
N PRO A 548 39.63 21.05 -1.51
CA PRO A 548 39.37 19.61 -1.46
C PRO A 548 37.92 19.33 -1.06
N ASP A 549 37.23 18.44 -1.78
CA ASP A 549 35.81 18.13 -1.59
C ASP A 549 35.59 17.15 -0.42
N LEU A 550 35.73 17.67 0.80
CA LEU A 550 35.49 16.92 2.04
C LEU A 550 34.03 16.41 2.14
N GLY A 551 33.08 17.14 1.54
CA GLY A 551 31.68 16.70 1.43
C GLY A 551 31.54 15.50 0.50
N GLY A 552 32.22 15.53 -0.65
CA GLY A 552 32.33 14.41 -1.60
C GLY A 552 33.01 13.19 -1.01
N MET A 553 34.09 13.37 -0.24
CA MET A 553 34.74 12.28 0.52
C MET A 553 33.73 11.57 1.44
N MET A 554 33.04 12.31 2.29
CA MET A 554 32.07 11.72 3.24
C MET A 554 30.85 11.13 2.53
N ALA A 555 30.41 11.74 1.43
CA ALA A 555 29.34 11.20 0.59
C ALA A 555 29.75 9.89 -0.08
N ALA A 556 30.96 9.80 -0.61
CA ALA A 556 31.50 8.60 -1.26
C ALA A 556 31.78 7.48 -0.25
N LEU A 557 32.23 7.78 0.96
CA LEU A 557 32.31 6.79 2.04
C LEU A 557 30.93 6.27 2.47
N GLY A 558 29.89 7.08 2.29
CA GLY A 558 28.50 6.70 2.50
C GLY A 558 27.89 5.83 1.39
N THR A 559 28.51 5.75 0.21
CA THR A 559 28.06 4.87 -0.89
C THR A 559 28.67 3.47 -0.81
N ILE A 560 29.70 3.26 0.02
CA ILE A 560 30.32 1.95 0.21
C ILE A 560 29.33 0.98 0.89
N GLY A 561 29.07 -0.15 0.23
CA GLY A 561 28.07 -1.14 0.68
C GLY A 561 26.69 -1.02 0.00
N ASN A 562 26.53 -0.14 -1.00
CA ASN A 562 25.34 -0.14 -1.83
C ASN A 562 25.45 -1.28 -2.87
N SER A 563 24.59 -2.29 -2.80
CA SER A 563 24.32 -3.13 -3.97
C SER A 563 23.78 -2.21 -5.08
N PRO A 564 24.07 -2.45 -6.38
CA PRO A 564 23.32 -1.77 -7.43
C PRO A 564 21.85 -2.01 -7.13
N ALA A 565 21.03 -0.97 -7.17
CA ALA A 565 19.59 -1.16 -7.10
C ALA A 565 19.26 -2.17 -8.20
N ALA A 566 18.83 -3.38 -7.81
CA ALA A 566 18.08 -4.21 -8.73
C ALA A 566 16.93 -3.31 -9.17
N SER A 567 16.92 -2.95 -10.45
CA SER A 567 15.83 -2.22 -11.08
C SER A 567 14.57 -3.06 -10.89
N GLY A 568 13.79 -2.72 -9.85
CA GLY A 568 12.65 -3.52 -9.41
C GLY A 568 12.02 -2.98 -8.13
N GLY A 569 11.33 -1.83 -8.24
CA GLY A 569 10.49 -1.22 -7.18
C GLY A 569 11.26 -0.25 -6.28
N SER A 570 10.79 0.96 -5.95
CA SER A 570 9.45 1.55 -6.01
C SER A 570 9.52 3.07 -5.75
N GLY A 571 8.65 3.86 -6.40
CA GLY A 571 7.87 4.93 -5.75
C GLY A 571 8.49 6.30 -5.45
N SER A 572 8.11 7.30 -6.25
CA SER A 572 7.61 8.64 -5.85
C SER A 572 7.03 9.27 -7.11
N GLY A 573 5.76 9.65 -7.23
CA GLY A 573 5.09 10.70 -6.48
C GLY A 573 4.61 11.77 -7.47
N GLY A 574 3.29 11.88 -7.67
CA GLY A 574 2.61 13.10 -8.10
C GLY A 574 2.66 13.51 -9.58
N GLY A 575 1.66 13.10 -10.34
CA GLY A 575 1.33 13.68 -11.65
C GLY A 575 -0.07 13.25 -12.05
N GLY A 576 -1.07 14.11 -11.78
CA GLY A 576 -2.46 13.83 -12.10
C GLY A 576 -2.70 13.77 -13.61
N SER A 577 -3.27 12.67 -14.07
CA SER A 577 -3.92 12.55 -15.37
C SER A 577 -5.21 11.78 -15.19
N GLY A 578 -6.33 12.44 -15.50
CA GLY A 578 -7.66 11.84 -15.53
C GLY A 578 -7.70 10.71 -16.56
N GLY A 579 -8.11 9.53 -16.11
CA GLY A 579 -8.47 8.39 -16.92
C GLY A 579 -9.73 7.79 -16.33
N GLY A 580 -10.82 7.78 -17.12
CA GLY A 580 -12.12 7.31 -16.69
C GLY A 580 -12.09 5.83 -16.32
N PHE A 581 -12.59 5.52 -15.13
CA PHE A 581 -12.95 4.16 -14.76
C PHE A 581 -14.34 3.89 -15.36
N SER A 582 -14.37 3.15 -16.46
CA SER A 582 -15.57 2.45 -16.89
C SER A 582 -15.92 1.40 -15.84
N GLY A 583 -17.16 1.45 -15.36
CA GLY A 583 -17.70 0.47 -14.43
C GLY A 583 -17.68 -0.92 -15.06
N GLY A 584 -16.95 -1.85 -14.45
CA GLY A 584 -17.13 -3.27 -14.68
C GLY A 584 -18.26 -3.76 -13.80
N SER A 585 -19.42 -4.06 -14.39
CA SER A 585 -20.47 -4.82 -13.72
C SER A 585 -19.94 -6.23 -13.46
N SER A 586 -19.90 -6.61 -12.20
CA SER A 586 -19.64 -7.97 -11.78
C SER A 586 -20.85 -8.82 -12.16
N GLY A 587 -20.77 -9.49 -13.32
CA GLY A 587 -21.74 -10.48 -13.77
C GLY A 587 -21.68 -11.73 -12.89
N GLY A 588 -22.41 -11.70 -11.78
CA GLY A 588 -22.86 -12.89 -11.08
C GLY A 588 -23.96 -13.54 -11.92
N GLY A 589 -23.57 -14.54 -12.70
CA GLY A 589 -24.43 -15.23 -13.65
C GLY A 589 -25.52 -16.07 -12.97
N GLY A 590 -26.66 -15.47 -12.59
CA GLY A 590 -27.92 -16.23 -12.48
C GLY A 590 -28.17 -16.93 -13.83
N GLY A 591 -28.40 -18.24 -13.81
CA GLY A 591 -28.62 -18.99 -15.05
C GLY A 591 -30.01 -18.72 -15.61
N GLY A 592 -30.12 -18.44 -16.90
CA GLY A 592 -31.39 -18.57 -17.61
C GLY A 592 -31.76 -20.03 -17.84
N ALA A 593 -33.03 -20.37 -17.61
CA ALA A 593 -33.66 -21.59 -18.12
C ALA A 593 -34.76 -21.25 -19.13
N GLY A 594 -34.74 -21.80 -20.34
CA GLY A 594 -35.61 -21.36 -21.43
C GLY A 594 -35.21 -21.89 -22.80
N GLY A 595 -35.98 -21.51 -23.82
CA GLY A 595 -35.73 -21.94 -25.19
C GLY A 595 -36.84 -21.55 -26.16
N GLY A 596 -36.57 -21.82 -27.44
CA GLY A 596 -37.52 -21.62 -28.53
C GLY A 596 -38.46 -22.81 -28.69
N PHE A 597 -39.64 -22.57 -29.26
CA PHE A 597 -40.67 -23.60 -29.45
C PHE A 597 -41.35 -23.55 -30.82
#